data_AF-A0A966Z141-F1
#
_entry.id   AF-A0A966Z141-F1
#
_cell.length_a   1.000
_cell.length_b   1.000
_cell.length_c   1.000
_cell.angle_alpha   90.00
_cell.angle_beta   90.00
_cell.angle_gamma   90.00
#
_symmetry.space_group_name_H-M   'P 1'
#
loop_
_entity.id
_entity.type
_entity.pdbx_description
1 polymer ?
#
loop_
_entity_poly.entity_id
_entity_poly.type
_entity_poly.pdbx_seq_one_letter_code
_entity_poly.pdbx_strand_id
1 'polypeptide(L)' 'EGQAFIDWITSKEGQDTIASYKVGGEQLFFPNAKK' A
#
# COMPACT_ATOMS: atom_id res chain seq x y z
N GLU A 1 -11.87 -11.03 10.79
CA GLU A 1 -10.69 -10.17 11.10
C GLU A 1 -9.86 -9.83 9.86
N GLY A 2 -9.73 -10.69 8.86
CA GLY A 2 -8.97 -10.37 7.63
C GLY A 2 -9.59 -9.31 6.70
N GLN A 3 -10.92 -9.15 6.68
CA GLN A 3 -11.57 -8.22 5.74
C GLN A 3 -11.13 -6.77 5.98
N ALA A 4 -11.03 -6.33 7.23
CA ALA A 4 -10.56 -4.98 7.55
C ALA A 4 -9.14 -4.72 7.03
N PHE A 5 -8.27 -5.73 7.06
CA PHE A 5 -6.95 -5.64 6.45
C PHE A 5 -7.00 -5.62 4.92
N ILE A 6 -7.86 -6.44 4.29
CA ILE A 6 -8.05 -6.42 2.84
C ILE A 6 -8.60 -5.06 2.38
N ASP A 7 -9.58 -4.52 3.10
CA ASP A 7 -10.15 -3.21 2.82
C ASP A 7 -9.09 -2.13 2.94
N TRP A 8 -8.29 -2.15 4.01
CA TRP A 8 -7.20 -1.20 4.18
C TRP A 8 -6.11 -1.35 3.11
N ILE A 9 -5.61 -2.56 2.85
CA ILE A 9 -4.47 -2.77 1.93
C ILE A 9 -4.84 -2.46 0.48
N THR A 10 -6.12 -2.59 0.09
CA THR A 10 -6.61 -2.21 -1.25
C THR A 10 -7.11 -0.77 -1.33
N SER A 11 -7.34 -0.10 -0.20
CA SER A 11 -7.78 1.29 -0.15
C SER A 11 -6.72 2.27 -0.69
N LYS A 12 -7.17 3.49 -1.01
CA LYS A 12 -6.27 4.60 -1.35
C LYS A 12 -5.21 4.84 -0.26
N GLU A 13 -5.59 4.81 1.01
CA GLU A 13 -4.68 5.03 2.13
C GLU A 13 -3.59 3.95 2.19
N GLY A 14 -3.97 2.68 2.06
CA GLY A 14 -3.03 1.57 2.03
C GLY A 14 -2.08 1.66 0.84
N GLN A 15 -2.60 1.97 -0.35
CA GLN A 15 -1.78 2.13 -1.56
C GLN A 15 -0.82 3.33 -1.47
N ASP A 16 -1.24 4.47 -0.90
CA ASP A 16 -0.38 5.62 -0.64
C ASP A 16 0.73 5.26 0.37
N THR A 17 0.39 4.51 1.42
CA THR A 17 1.33 4.03 2.43
C THR A 17 2.40 3.14 1.79
N ILE A 18 2.00 2.19 0.94
CA ILE A 18 2.91 1.31 0.18
C ILE A 18 3.86 2.15 -0.70
N ALA A 19 3.36 3.15 -1.41
CA ALA A 19 4.17 4.02 -2.27
C ALA A 19 5.19 4.87 -1.48
N SER A 20 4.86 5.22 -0.24
CA SER A 20 5.71 6.06 0.59
C SER A 20 6.91 5.32 1.21
N TYR A 21 6.88 3.98 1.24
CA TYR A 21 7.92 3.19 1.90
C TYR A 21 9.22 3.18 1.08
N LYS A 22 10.30 3.65 1.71
CA LYS A 22 11.62 3.80 1.10
C LYS A 22 12.72 3.26 1.98
N VAL A 23 13.77 2.73 1.35
CA VAL A 23 15.02 2.34 2.00
C VAL A 23 16.17 2.90 1.17
N GLY A 24 17.13 3.56 1.82
CA GLY A 24 18.22 4.25 1.10
C GLY A 24 17.74 5.39 0.18
N GLY A 25 16.52 5.92 0.40
CA GLY A 25 15.92 6.95 -0.45
C GLY A 25 15.17 6.41 -1.69
N GLU A 26 15.27 5.11 -1.96
CA GLU A 26 14.61 4.45 -3.09
C GLU A 26 13.29 3.81 -2.65
N GLN A 27 12.28 3.90 -3.53
CA GLN A 27 10.99 3.26 -3.33
C GLN A 27 11.12 1.76 -3.59
N LEU A 28 10.75 0.94 -2.59
CA LEU A 28 10.90 -0.51 -2.69
C LEU A 28 9.63 -1.23 -3.15
N PHE A 29 8.45 -0.65 -2.91
CA PHE A 29 7.17 -1.26 -3.22
C PHE A 29 6.35 -0.37 -4.14
N PHE A 30 5.60 -1.00 -5.04
CA PHE A 30 4.80 -0.31 -6.05
C PHE A 30 3.33 -0.72 -5.91
N PRO A 31 2.44 0.20 -5.50
CA PRO A 31 1.01 -0.11 -5.37
C PRO A 31 0.41 -0.49 -6.74
N ASN A 32 -0.48 -1.48 -6.73
CA ASN A 32 -1.11 -2.01 -7.95
C ASN A 32 -2.56 -2.50 -7.75
N ALA A 33 -3.21 -2.10 -6.66
CA ALA A 33 -4.62 -2.44 -6.47
C ALA A 33 -5.44 -1.83 -7.61
N LYS A 34 -6.27 -2.66 -8.26
CA LYS A 34 -7.24 -2.20 -9.24
C LYS A 34 -8.40 -1.52 -8.50
N LYS A 35 -8.96 -0.46 -9.09
CA LYS A 35 -10.22 0.12 -8.61
C LYS A 35 -11.37 -0.87 -8.73
#